data_AF-A0A561WWH2-F1
#
_entry.id   AF-A0A561WWH2-F1
#
_cell.length_a   1.000
_cell.length_b   1.000
_cell.length_c   1.000
_cell.angle_alpha   90.00
_cell.angle_beta   90.00
_cell.angle_gamma   90.00
#
_symmetry.space_group_name_H-M   'P 1'
#
loop_
_entity.id
_entity.type
_entity.pdbx_description
1 polymer ?
#
loop_
_entity_poly.entity_id
_entity_poly.type
_entity_poly.pdbx_seq_one_letter_code
_entity_poly.pdbx_strand_id
1 'polypeptide(L)'
;MRPLPVDLQLDVDGSAGDLREVAYEWLEGVSARLLPDERNALAPLPGRVSRGLGEPGSLFGVLGVTRGGIDAPPKSTERNCSVSGFTWLRKELADLPAMATLEIGTFDERGHRAERQLGLSVRHHPLSPGWLRLAVLKDDRPLDGSADSLSVQQEWLDTLRFYAEKWDPGFGHISYSYGLGATALEDCLPPRSYPPEQREPERTVNECRRLLRGYSWLTIVPKELAAQVGGPAALSATGAFCRVDELPGGALWLQATERFEDYHGEIVTKVFAALAPVLRPGLPVETLRYPGQPPHLLVFEDAAEHTGRG
;
A
#
# COMPACT_ATOMS: atom_id res chain seq x y z
N MET A 1 -6.10 4.36 -22.90
CA MET A 1 -6.56 3.60 -21.72
C MET A 1 -6.35 4.50 -20.51
N ARG A 2 -7.23 4.50 -19.49
CA ARG A 2 -6.92 5.25 -18.26
C ARG A 2 -5.81 4.49 -17.52
N PRO A 3 -4.83 5.19 -16.94
CA PRO A 3 -3.85 4.55 -16.09
C PRO A 3 -4.53 3.83 -14.92
N LEU A 4 -3.95 2.69 -14.55
CA LEU A 4 -4.42 1.89 -13.44
C LEU A 4 -3.58 2.22 -12.21
N PRO A 5 -4.22 2.38 -11.04
CA PRO A 5 -3.48 2.63 -9.81
C PRO A 5 -2.72 1.37 -9.39
N VAL A 6 -1.42 1.51 -9.14
CA VAL A 6 -0.58 0.53 -8.44
C VAL A 6 -0.50 0.95 -6.97
N ASP A 7 -0.74 0.01 -6.08
CA ASP A 7 -0.70 0.18 -4.63
C ASP A 7 0.57 -0.45 -4.06
N LEU A 8 1.37 0.37 -3.36
CA LEU A 8 2.49 -0.10 -2.55
C LEU A 8 2.07 0.09 -1.10
N GLN A 9 1.88 -1.00 -0.37
CA GLN A 9 1.30 -0.96 0.97
C GLN A 9 2.25 -1.54 2.01
N LEU A 10 2.28 -0.95 3.21
CA LEU A 10 2.76 -1.58 4.45
C LEU A 10 1.67 -1.48 5.51
N ASP A 11 1.46 -2.55 6.27
CA ASP A 11 0.70 -2.51 7.52
C ASP A 11 1.68 -2.64 8.69
N VAL A 12 1.67 -1.65 9.58
CA VAL A 12 2.63 -1.53 10.69
C VAL A 12 1.85 -1.43 11.99
N ASP A 13 2.28 -2.20 12.99
CA ASP A 13 1.80 -2.08 14.37
C ASP A 13 2.83 -1.46 15.30
N GLY A 14 2.37 -0.89 16.41
CA GLY A 14 3.28 -0.27 17.37
C GLY A 14 2.59 0.53 18.46
N SER A 15 3.39 1.17 19.31
CA SER A 15 2.86 2.09 20.31
C SER A 15 2.30 3.35 19.64
N ALA A 16 1.38 4.04 20.32
CA ALA A 16 0.85 5.30 19.80
C ALA A 16 1.94 6.35 19.54
N GLY A 17 3.07 6.32 20.26
CA GLY A 17 4.21 7.20 19.97
C GLY A 17 4.91 6.83 18.66
N ASP A 18 5.23 5.55 18.49
CA ASP A 18 5.93 5.05 17.30
C ASP A 18 5.09 5.27 16.04
N LEU A 19 3.78 4.96 16.10
CA LEU A 19 2.88 5.12 14.96
C LEU A 19 2.77 6.57 14.47
N ARG A 20 2.94 7.57 15.36
CA ARG A 20 2.96 8.99 14.95
C ARG A 20 4.20 9.33 14.15
N GLU A 21 5.35 8.81 14.59
CA GLU A 21 6.61 8.99 13.87
C GLU A 21 6.59 8.22 12.55
N VAL A 22 6.12 6.97 12.53
CA VAL A 22 5.90 6.18 11.30
C VAL A 22 5.04 6.96 10.31
N ALA A 23 3.90 7.49 10.76
CA ALA A 23 2.98 8.25 9.91
C ALA A 23 3.64 9.50 9.32
N TYR A 24 4.38 10.25 10.14
CA TYR A 24 5.05 11.47 9.71
C TYR A 24 6.18 11.16 8.73
N GLU A 25 7.07 10.23 9.08
CA GLU A 25 8.19 9.83 8.22
C GLU A 25 7.72 9.18 6.93
N TRP A 26 6.59 8.48 6.92
CA TRP A 26 6.01 7.96 5.69
C TRP A 26 5.60 9.10 4.76
N LEU A 27 4.81 10.07 5.24
CA LEU A 27 4.34 11.17 4.39
C LEU A 27 5.50 12.11 3.98
N GLU A 28 6.36 12.48 4.92
CA GLU A 28 7.47 13.40 4.66
C GLU A 28 8.61 12.72 3.90
N GLY A 29 9.10 11.58 4.40
CA GLY A 29 10.27 10.90 3.86
C GLY A 29 10.02 10.24 2.51
N VAL A 30 8.89 9.55 2.31
CA VAL A 30 8.58 8.93 1.01
C VAL A 30 8.43 10.01 -0.06
N SER A 31 7.76 11.12 0.25
CA SER A 31 7.59 12.19 -0.73
C SER A 31 8.91 12.88 -1.06
N ALA A 32 9.78 13.12 -0.08
CA ALA A 32 11.12 13.67 -0.30
C ALA A 32 12.04 12.73 -1.09
N ARG A 33 11.84 11.41 -0.94
CA ARG A 33 12.61 10.39 -1.66
C ARG A 33 12.15 10.24 -3.11
N LEU A 34 10.84 10.13 -3.34
CA LEU A 34 10.28 9.83 -4.66
C LEU A 34 10.11 11.06 -5.57
N LEU A 35 10.01 12.26 -4.99
CA LEU A 35 9.81 13.51 -5.74
C LEU A 35 10.60 14.68 -5.10
N PRO A 36 11.95 14.58 -5.00
CA PRO A 36 12.76 15.58 -4.29
C PRO A 36 12.63 16.98 -4.90
N ASP A 37 12.61 17.10 -6.22
CA ASP A 37 12.57 18.39 -6.92
C ASP A 37 11.22 19.09 -6.74
N GLU A 38 10.12 18.36 -6.89
CA GLU A 38 8.77 18.86 -6.62
C GLU A 38 8.61 19.29 -5.16
N ARG A 39 9.15 18.49 -4.23
CA ARG A 39 9.12 18.85 -2.80
C ARG A 39 9.88 20.14 -2.51
N ASN A 40 11.03 20.33 -3.14
CA ASN A 40 11.80 21.58 -3.04
C ASN A 40 11.04 22.77 -3.64
N ALA A 41 10.38 22.59 -4.78
CA ALA A 41 9.58 23.63 -5.42
C ALA A 41 8.33 24.02 -4.58
N LEU A 42 7.75 23.07 -3.85
CA LEU A 42 6.57 23.30 -2.99
C LEU A 42 6.92 23.87 -1.62
N ALA A 43 8.16 23.70 -1.16
CA ALA A 43 8.61 24.12 0.18
C ALA A 43 8.33 25.61 0.52
N PRO A 44 8.48 26.58 -0.41
CA PRO A 44 8.24 28.00 -0.14
C PRO A 44 6.75 28.41 -0.09
N LEU A 45 5.83 27.53 -0.49
CA LEU A 45 4.40 27.88 -0.54
C LEU A 45 3.84 28.22 0.85
N PRO A 46 2.85 29.12 0.96
CA PRO A 46 2.19 29.38 2.23
C PRO A 46 1.52 28.10 2.74
N GLY A 47 1.46 27.88 4.05
CA GLY A 47 0.89 26.64 4.58
C GLY A 47 -0.59 26.43 4.25
N ARG A 48 -1.38 27.49 4.07
CA ARG A 48 -2.81 27.35 3.74
C ARG A 48 -3.02 27.15 2.24
N VAL A 49 -3.84 26.16 1.90
CA VAL A 49 -4.30 25.95 0.52
C VAL A 49 -5.20 27.10 0.09
N SER A 50 -4.99 27.62 -1.12
CA SER A 50 -5.90 28.58 -1.75
C SER A 50 -7.19 27.88 -2.16
N ARG A 51 -8.35 28.50 -1.95
CA ARG A 51 -9.64 27.97 -2.42
C ARG A 51 -9.90 28.22 -3.91
N GLY A 52 -9.02 28.97 -4.57
CA GLY A 52 -9.12 29.28 -6.00
C GLY A 52 -8.59 28.16 -6.89
N LEU A 53 -8.87 28.29 -8.18
CA LEU A 53 -8.24 27.48 -9.23
C LEU A 53 -6.73 27.72 -9.25
N GLY A 54 -5.97 26.66 -9.52
CA GLY A 54 -4.53 26.75 -9.72
C GLY A 54 -4.18 27.34 -11.09
N GLU A 55 -2.92 27.75 -11.26
CA GLU A 55 -2.40 28.10 -12.58
C GLU A 55 -2.27 26.81 -13.42
N PRO A 56 -2.82 26.76 -14.64
CA PRO A 56 -2.70 25.59 -15.50
C PRO A 56 -1.26 25.12 -15.69
N GLY A 57 -1.04 23.81 -15.56
CA GLY A 57 0.30 23.20 -15.66
C GLY A 57 1.21 23.42 -14.45
N SER A 58 0.83 24.29 -13.50
CA SER A 58 1.63 24.51 -12.30
C SER A 58 1.56 23.32 -11.35
N LEU A 59 2.62 23.13 -10.57
CA LEU A 59 2.67 22.11 -9.53
C LEU A 59 1.72 22.46 -8.37
N PHE A 60 1.10 21.44 -7.80
CA PHE A 60 0.43 21.51 -6.51
C PHE A 60 0.98 20.45 -5.57
N GLY A 61 0.86 20.74 -4.27
CA GLY A 61 1.15 19.78 -3.23
C GLY A 61 0.22 20.03 -2.06
N VAL A 62 -0.45 18.98 -1.58
CA VAL A 62 -1.49 19.09 -0.55
C VAL A 62 -1.27 18.03 0.51
N LEU A 63 -1.35 18.44 1.76
CA LEU A 63 -1.40 17.61 2.95
C LEU A 63 -2.84 17.62 3.47
N GLY A 64 -3.44 16.45 3.63
CA GLY A 64 -4.79 16.27 4.14
C GLY A 64 -4.80 15.57 5.48
N VAL A 65 -5.68 15.99 6.39
CA VAL A 65 -6.00 15.28 7.63
C VAL A 65 -7.51 15.15 7.74
N THR A 66 -7.99 13.92 7.89
CA THR A 66 -9.40 13.57 8.06
C THR A 66 -9.62 12.98 9.45
N ARG A 67 -10.55 13.57 10.20
CA ARG A 67 -11.02 13.08 11.51
C ARG A 67 -12.49 12.70 11.45
N GLY A 68 -12.95 11.89 12.40
CA GLY A 68 -14.29 11.31 12.40
C GLY A 68 -14.32 9.95 11.70
N GLY A 69 -15.51 9.46 11.37
CA GLY A 69 -15.74 8.14 10.81
C GLY A 69 -17.01 7.51 11.35
N ILE A 70 -16.86 6.37 12.03
CA ILE A 70 -17.95 5.48 12.46
C ILE A 70 -19.05 6.24 13.22
N ASP A 71 -18.66 7.10 14.17
CA ASP A 71 -19.61 7.77 15.07
C ASP A 71 -19.89 9.24 14.71
N ALA A 72 -19.14 9.81 13.76
CA ALA A 72 -19.26 11.22 13.40
C ALA A 72 -18.88 11.48 11.94
N PRO A 73 -19.55 12.40 11.22
CA PRO A 73 -19.21 12.71 9.84
C PRO A 73 -17.73 13.04 9.65
N PRO A 74 -17.06 12.48 8.63
CA PRO A 74 -15.65 12.76 8.39
C PRO A 74 -15.46 14.24 8.06
N LYS A 75 -14.48 14.87 8.71
CA LYS A 75 -14.09 16.26 8.46
C LYS A 75 -12.63 16.31 8.03
N SER A 76 -12.41 16.81 6.82
CA SER A 76 -11.07 16.99 6.25
C SER A 76 -10.59 18.43 6.38
N THR A 77 -9.29 18.57 6.63
CA THR A 77 -8.59 19.85 6.59
C THR A 77 -7.32 19.70 5.76
N GLU A 78 -7.02 20.70 4.95
CA GLU A 78 -5.87 20.66 4.03
C GLU A 78 -4.88 21.79 4.28
N ARG A 79 -3.60 21.53 4.01
CA ARG A 79 -2.50 22.49 3.93
C ARG A 79 -1.69 22.25 2.65
N ASN A 80 -0.96 23.26 2.18
CA ASN A 80 0.00 23.03 1.11
C ASN A 80 1.15 22.16 1.62
N CYS A 81 1.79 21.42 0.72
CA CYS A 81 2.97 20.58 0.95
C CYS A 81 4.24 21.45 1.12
N SER A 82 4.20 22.40 2.06
CA SER A 82 5.28 23.35 2.37
C SER A 82 5.87 23.12 3.75
N VAL A 83 6.96 23.82 4.08
CA VAL A 83 7.61 23.70 5.41
C VAL A 83 6.58 23.90 6.55
N SER A 84 5.79 24.97 6.47
CA SER A 84 4.74 25.24 7.46
C SER A 84 3.59 24.22 7.43
N GLY A 85 3.32 23.61 6.26
CA GLY A 85 2.37 22.51 6.13
C GLY A 85 2.82 21.26 6.88
N PHE A 86 4.10 20.89 6.79
CA PHE A 86 4.64 19.74 7.53
C PHE A 86 4.71 19.99 9.04
N THR A 87 5.03 21.22 9.48
CA THR A 87 4.91 21.59 10.89
C THR A 87 3.48 21.43 11.40
N TRP A 88 2.49 21.83 10.59
CA TRP A 88 1.08 21.59 10.91
C TRP A 88 0.73 20.10 10.94
N LEU A 89 1.17 19.32 9.95
CA LEU A 89 0.91 17.88 9.90
C LEU A 89 1.47 17.17 11.13
N ARG A 90 2.71 17.46 11.53
CA ARG A 90 3.32 16.89 12.74
C ARG A 90 2.47 17.16 14.00
N LYS A 91 1.91 18.37 14.12
CA LYS A 91 0.99 18.71 15.21
C LYS A 91 -0.32 17.91 15.11
N GLU A 92 -0.90 17.77 13.94
CA GLU A 92 -2.13 17.00 13.75
C GLU A 92 -1.94 15.51 14.04
N LEU A 93 -0.78 14.95 13.71
CA LEU A 93 -0.48 13.54 13.99
C LEU A 93 -0.31 13.26 15.50
N ALA A 94 -0.10 14.27 16.35
CA ALA A 94 -0.01 14.08 17.80
C ALA A 94 -1.25 13.41 18.41
N ASP A 95 -2.41 13.55 17.77
CA ASP A 95 -3.60 12.74 17.99
C ASP A 95 -3.94 12.05 16.66
N LEU A 96 -3.60 10.77 16.53
CA LEU A 96 -3.62 10.07 15.24
C LEU A 96 -5.00 10.20 14.56
N PRO A 97 -5.08 10.88 13.40
CA PRO A 97 -6.34 11.04 12.70
C PRO A 97 -6.77 9.71 12.07
N ALA A 98 -8.04 9.62 11.67
CA ALA A 98 -8.53 8.46 10.93
C ALA A 98 -7.75 8.27 9.61
N MET A 99 -7.39 9.38 8.96
CA MET A 99 -6.55 9.36 7.78
C MET A 99 -5.71 10.63 7.67
N ALA A 100 -4.46 10.48 7.25
CA ALA A 100 -3.63 11.56 6.76
C ALA A 100 -3.18 11.25 5.32
N THR A 101 -3.10 12.27 4.46
CA THR A 101 -2.73 12.10 3.05
C THR A 101 -1.74 13.15 2.60
N LEU A 102 -0.99 12.82 1.56
CA LEU A 102 -0.19 13.76 0.78
C LEU A 102 -0.43 13.51 -0.69
N GLU A 103 -0.70 14.56 -1.45
CA GLU A 103 -0.83 14.50 -2.91
C GLU A 103 0.09 15.53 -3.56
N ILE A 104 0.82 15.11 -4.60
CA ILE A 104 1.62 15.99 -5.47
C ILE A 104 1.23 15.70 -6.92
N GLY A 105 1.09 16.76 -7.71
CA GLY A 105 0.69 16.69 -9.10
C GLY A 105 0.61 18.05 -9.76
N THR A 106 -0.02 18.12 -10.93
CA THR A 106 -0.20 19.36 -11.68
C THR A 106 -1.67 19.73 -11.88
N PHE A 107 -1.92 21.02 -12.05
CA PHE A 107 -3.24 21.51 -12.42
C PHE A 107 -3.51 21.34 -13.93
N ASP A 108 -4.74 21.01 -14.31
CA ASP A 108 -5.18 20.96 -15.70
C ASP A 108 -5.38 22.35 -16.32
N GLU A 109 -5.77 22.38 -17.59
CA GLU A 109 -6.08 23.60 -18.35
C GLU A 109 -7.16 24.49 -17.70
N ARG A 110 -7.97 23.93 -16.80
CA ARG A 110 -9.03 24.62 -16.07
C ARG A 110 -8.60 25.00 -14.65
N GLY A 111 -7.36 24.71 -14.25
CA GLY A 111 -6.84 24.97 -12.92
C GLY A 111 -7.33 23.98 -11.85
N HIS A 112 -7.86 22.82 -12.23
CA HIS A 112 -8.22 21.75 -11.29
C HIS A 112 -7.06 20.78 -11.08
N ARG A 113 -6.96 20.20 -9.89
CA ARG A 113 -5.98 19.14 -9.61
C ARG A 113 -6.29 17.94 -10.51
N ALA A 114 -5.34 17.54 -11.36
CA ALA A 114 -5.60 16.50 -12.36
C ALA A 114 -4.52 15.41 -12.36
N GLU A 115 -3.35 15.68 -12.91
CA GLU A 115 -2.29 14.67 -13.04
C GLU A 115 -1.59 14.48 -11.70
N ARG A 116 -1.96 13.41 -11.00
CA ARG A 116 -1.35 13.02 -9.73
C ARG A 116 -0.08 12.23 -10.01
N GLN A 117 1.07 12.79 -9.61
CA GLN A 117 2.38 12.14 -9.69
C GLN A 117 2.66 11.26 -8.46
N LEU A 118 2.09 11.65 -7.31
CA LEU A 118 2.21 10.92 -6.05
C LEU A 118 0.95 11.07 -5.22
N GLY A 119 0.41 9.95 -4.74
CA GLY A 119 -0.57 9.92 -3.65
C GLY A 119 -0.03 9.06 -2.51
N LEU A 120 0.10 9.63 -1.33
CA LEU A 120 0.42 8.92 -0.10
C LEU A 120 -0.78 8.94 0.84
N SER A 121 -0.98 7.84 1.57
CA SER A 121 -1.93 7.84 2.67
C SER A 121 -1.39 7.06 3.87
N VAL A 122 -1.80 7.53 5.04
CA VAL A 122 -1.71 6.83 6.31
C VAL A 122 -3.14 6.69 6.82
N ARG A 123 -3.58 5.46 7.07
CA ARG A 123 -4.89 5.16 7.63
C ARG A 123 -4.73 4.52 8.99
N HIS A 124 -5.40 5.09 9.98
CA HIS A 124 -5.61 4.47 11.26
C HIS A 124 -6.94 3.73 11.23
N HIS A 125 -6.96 2.49 11.71
CA HIS A 125 -8.15 1.64 11.71
C HIS A 125 -8.72 1.55 13.12
N PRO A 126 -9.82 2.25 13.46
CA PRO A 126 -10.38 2.23 14.81
C PRO A 126 -10.78 0.83 15.31
N LEU A 127 -11.11 -0.07 14.38
CA LEU A 127 -11.45 -1.48 14.66
C LEU A 127 -10.22 -2.38 14.84
N SER A 128 -9.03 -1.86 14.54
CA SER A 128 -7.74 -2.51 14.71
C SER A 128 -6.77 -1.54 15.42
N PRO A 129 -7.04 -1.20 16.70
CA PRO A 129 -6.23 -0.24 17.43
C PRO A 129 -4.77 -0.70 17.49
N GLY A 130 -3.85 0.25 17.32
CA GLY A 130 -2.41 -0.02 17.27
C GLY A 130 -1.88 -0.41 15.90
N TRP A 131 -2.71 -0.34 14.84
CA TRP A 131 -2.29 -0.57 13.46
C TRP A 131 -2.44 0.67 12.59
N LEU A 132 -1.44 0.88 11.72
CA LEU A 132 -1.50 1.82 10.61
C LEU A 132 -1.34 1.08 9.29
N ARG A 133 -2.11 1.52 8.29
CA ARG A 133 -1.83 1.23 6.88
C ARG A 133 -1.15 2.41 6.24
N LEU A 134 -0.02 2.15 5.63
CA LEU A 134 0.77 3.08 4.84
C LEU A 134 0.62 2.68 3.39
N ALA A 135 0.26 3.63 2.51
CA ALA A 135 0.09 3.34 1.09
C ALA A 135 0.70 4.43 0.21
N VAL A 136 1.29 4.00 -0.91
CA VAL A 136 1.65 4.82 -2.07
C VAL A 136 0.76 4.38 -3.22
N LEU A 137 0.06 5.33 -3.83
CA LEU A 137 -0.66 5.13 -5.08
C LEU A 137 0.18 5.72 -6.22
N LYS A 138 0.57 4.84 -7.14
CA LYS A 138 1.30 5.17 -8.37
C LYS A 138 0.48 4.84 -9.59
N ASP A 139 0.90 5.40 -10.70
CA ASP A 139 0.36 5.16 -12.03
C ASP A 139 1.09 3.98 -12.66
N ASP A 140 0.39 3.12 -13.40
CA ASP A 140 0.98 1.98 -14.11
C ASP A 140 1.60 2.34 -15.47
N ARG A 141 1.36 3.54 -16.02
CA ARG A 141 1.95 4.00 -17.30
C ARG A 141 3.46 3.79 -17.40
N PRO A 142 4.27 4.00 -16.34
CA PRO A 142 5.70 3.73 -16.38
C PRO A 142 6.05 2.24 -16.48
N LEU A 143 5.10 1.32 -16.26
CA LEU A 143 5.28 -0.13 -16.31
C LEU A 143 5.08 -0.68 -17.73
N ASP A 144 5.83 -0.13 -18.69
CA ASP A 144 5.62 -0.33 -20.12
C ASP A 144 6.58 -1.35 -20.77
N GLY A 145 7.37 -2.09 -19.98
CA GLY A 145 8.38 -3.01 -20.49
C GLY A 145 9.72 -2.36 -20.86
N SER A 146 9.86 -1.03 -20.78
CA SER A 146 11.10 -0.33 -21.10
C SER A 146 12.21 -0.56 -20.06
N ALA A 147 13.42 -0.04 -20.33
CA ALA A 147 14.49 0.00 -19.34
C ALA A 147 14.20 1.03 -18.21
N ASP A 148 13.48 2.11 -18.54
CA ASP A 148 13.06 3.11 -17.56
C ASP A 148 12.04 2.52 -16.59
N SER A 149 11.15 1.64 -17.08
CA SER A 149 10.22 0.86 -16.24
C SER A 149 10.94 0.11 -15.11
N LEU A 150 12.06 -0.57 -15.41
CA LEU A 150 12.84 -1.28 -14.38
C LEU A 150 13.39 -0.33 -13.31
N SER A 151 13.85 0.85 -13.71
CA SER A 151 14.39 1.84 -12.77
C SER A 151 13.29 2.37 -11.83
N VAL A 152 12.09 2.61 -12.36
CA VAL A 152 10.91 2.99 -11.57
C VAL A 152 10.51 1.88 -10.60
N GLN A 153 10.46 0.63 -11.06
CA GLN A 153 10.15 -0.52 -10.23
C GLN A 153 11.19 -0.72 -9.12
N GLN A 154 12.48 -0.54 -9.42
CA GLN A 154 13.53 -0.62 -8.42
C GLN A 154 13.42 0.51 -7.38
N GLU A 155 13.08 1.73 -7.79
CA GLU A 155 12.82 2.84 -6.86
C GLU A 155 11.66 2.52 -5.90
N TRP A 156 10.62 1.89 -6.39
CA TRP A 156 9.47 1.44 -5.58
C TRP A 156 9.88 0.37 -4.57
N LEU A 157 10.61 -0.66 -5.03
CA LEU A 157 11.14 -1.72 -4.18
C LEU A 157 12.07 -1.15 -3.11
N ASP A 158 13.03 -0.30 -3.48
CA ASP A 158 14.00 0.29 -2.55
C ASP A 158 13.31 1.18 -1.52
N THR A 159 12.32 1.96 -1.94
CA THR A 159 11.54 2.80 -1.04
C THR A 159 10.78 1.97 -0.04
N LEU A 160 10.05 0.94 -0.49
CA LEU A 160 9.26 0.10 0.40
C LEU A 160 10.16 -0.72 1.33
N ARG A 161 11.30 -1.22 0.83
CA ARG A 161 12.30 -1.95 1.62
C ARG A 161 12.87 -1.10 2.74
N PHE A 162 13.24 0.15 2.45
CA PHE A 162 13.78 1.07 3.44
C PHE A 162 12.86 1.20 4.68
N TYR A 163 11.55 1.35 4.46
CA TYR A 163 10.58 1.43 5.55
C TYR A 163 10.29 0.06 6.19
N ALA A 164 10.27 -1.01 5.41
CA ALA A 164 10.04 -2.35 5.93
C ALA A 164 11.18 -2.81 6.86
N GLU A 165 12.44 -2.52 6.51
CA GLU A 165 13.61 -2.82 7.35
C GLU A 165 13.59 -2.04 8.67
N LYS A 166 13.02 -0.83 8.66
CA LYS A 166 12.95 0.05 9.83
C LYS A 166 11.82 -0.30 10.79
N TRP A 167 10.63 -0.62 10.25
CA TRP A 167 9.40 -0.65 11.03
C TRP A 167 8.82 -2.04 11.27
N ASP A 168 9.45 -3.11 10.76
CA ASP A 168 8.99 -4.50 10.92
C ASP A 168 7.49 -4.62 10.59
N PRO A 169 7.07 -4.49 9.32
CA PRO A 169 5.65 -4.51 8.98
C PRO A 169 5.03 -5.89 9.21
N GLY A 170 3.75 -5.90 9.62
CA GLY A 170 2.95 -7.12 9.69
C GLY A 170 2.55 -7.65 8.30
N PHE A 171 2.50 -6.77 7.30
CA PHE A 171 2.22 -7.12 5.91
C PHE A 171 2.74 -6.03 4.98
N GLY A 172 3.06 -6.38 3.74
CA GLY A 172 3.29 -5.40 2.69
C GLY A 172 3.16 -6.01 1.30
N HIS A 173 2.80 -5.20 0.32
CA HIS A 173 2.70 -5.64 -1.07
C HIS A 173 3.02 -4.55 -2.08
N ILE A 174 3.19 -4.97 -3.33
CA ILE A 174 3.02 -4.12 -4.51
C ILE A 174 2.07 -4.85 -5.46
N SER A 175 0.90 -4.26 -5.73
CA SER A 175 -0.16 -4.84 -6.55
C SER A 175 -0.88 -3.76 -7.36
N TYR A 176 -1.74 -4.15 -8.29
CA TYR A 176 -2.79 -3.22 -8.72
C TYR A 176 -3.72 -2.90 -7.54
N SER A 177 -4.22 -1.66 -7.49
CA SER A 177 -5.18 -1.20 -6.50
C SER A 177 -6.60 -1.56 -6.93
N TYR A 178 -7.29 -2.37 -6.14
CA TYR A 178 -8.69 -2.75 -6.38
C TYR A 178 -9.70 -1.97 -5.51
N GLY A 179 -9.22 -1.17 -4.55
CA GLY A 179 -10.05 -0.24 -3.76
C GLY A 179 -9.66 -0.17 -2.28
N LEU A 180 -9.89 0.98 -1.63
CA LEU A 180 -9.86 1.25 -0.17
C LEU A 180 -8.73 0.58 0.67
N GLY A 181 -7.60 0.19 0.08
CA GLY A 181 -6.52 -0.56 0.72
C GLY A 181 -6.87 -2.03 1.05
N ALA A 182 -7.86 -2.58 0.35
CA ALA A 182 -8.09 -4.01 0.31
C ALA A 182 -7.03 -4.66 -0.57
N THR A 183 -6.53 -5.81 -0.13
CA THR A 183 -5.79 -6.72 -0.99
C THR A 183 -6.74 -7.32 -2.03
N ALA A 184 -6.20 -7.87 -3.11
CA ALA A 184 -7.01 -8.55 -4.10
C ALA A 184 -7.84 -9.69 -3.47
N LEU A 185 -7.25 -10.46 -2.54
CA LEU A 185 -7.94 -11.57 -1.87
C LEU A 185 -9.18 -11.07 -1.12
N GLU A 186 -9.03 -10.02 -0.31
CA GLU A 186 -10.13 -9.41 0.44
C GLU A 186 -11.25 -8.86 -0.44
N ASP A 187 -10.90 -8.21 -1.56
CA ASP A 187 -11.85 -7.68 -2.53
C ASP A 187 -12.66 -8.80 -3.21
N CYS A 188 -12.03 -9.97 -3.42
CA CYS A 188 -12.65 -11.14 -4.02
C CYS A 188 -13.41 -12.05 -3.04
N LEU A 189 -13.45 -11.76 -1.73
CA LEU A 189 -14.26 -12.54 -0.78
C LEU A 189 -15.70 -11.99 -0.72
N PRO A 190 -16.71 -12.73 -1.21
CA PRO A 190 -18.06 -12.21 -1.35
C PRO A 190 -18.73 -11.92 0.01
N PRO A 191 -19.32 -10.72 0.22
CA PRO A 191 -19.95 -10.36 1.50
C PRO A 191 -21.09 -11.25 1.97
N ARG A 192 -21.70 -12.02 1.06
CA ARG A 192 -22.77 -12.97 1.40
C ARG A 192 -22.25 -14.26 2.03
N SER A 193 -21.00 -14.61 1.77
CA SER A 193 -20.39 -15.85 2.24
C SER A 193 -19.40 -15.60 3.38
N TYR A 194 -18.80 -14.41 3.43
CA TYR A 194 -17.74 -14.08 4.38
C TYR A 194 -18.10 -12.85 5.22
N PRO A 195 -17.98 -12.94 6.56
CA PRO A 195 -18.28 -11.83 7.44
C PRO A 195 -17.21 -10.73 7.33
N PRO A 196 -17.52 -9.49 7.72
CA PRO A 196 -16.59 -8.35 7.73
C PRO A 196 -15.19 -8.68 8.27
N GLU A 197 -15.09 -9.45 9.35
CA GLU A 197 -13.84 -9.80 10.03
C GLU A 197 -12.85 -10.55 9.13
N GLN A 198 -13.33 -11.18 8.06
CA GLN A 198 -12.51 -11.97 7.14
C GLN A 198 -12.16 -11.23 5.84
N ARG A 199 -12.85 -10.14 5.51
CA ARG A 199 -12.68 -9.46 4.21
C ARG A 199 -12.49 -7.95 4.32
N GLU A 200 -12.82 -7.33 5.44
CA GLU A 200 -12.73 -5.87 5.57
C GLU A 200 -11.34 -5.46 6.05
N PRO A 201 -10.62 -4.64 5.26
CA PRO A 201 -9.24 -4.25 5.56
C PRO A 201 -9.05 -3.62 6.95
N GLU A 202 -10.07 -2.97 7.50
CA GLU A 202 -10.00 -2.35 8.83
C GLU A 202 -10.03 -3.36 9.98
N ARG A 203 -10.42 -4.60 9.70
CA ARG A 203 -10.51 -5.69 10.67
C ARG A 203 -9.40 -6.70 10.45
N THR A 204 -9.12 -7.06 9.21
CA THR A 204 -8.13 -8.08 8.86
C THR A 204 -6.69 -7.64 9.13
N VAL A 205 -6.41 -6.33 9.19
CA VAL A 205 -5.07 -5.78 9.44
C VAL A 205 -4.50 -6.20 10.80
N ASN A 206 -5.31 -6.33 11.84
CA ASN A 206 -4.83 -6.76 13.15
C ASN A 206 -4.41 -8.24 13.21
N GLU A 207 -4.74 -9.03 12.19
CA GLU A 207 -4.41 -10.44 12.11
C GLU A 207 -3.17 -10.72 11.24
N CYS A 208 -2.52 -9.71 10.65
CA CYS A 208 -1.41 -9.90 9.71
C CYS A 208 -0.27 -10.75 10.29
N ARG A 209 -0.02 -10.67 11.59
CA ARG A 209 0.98 -11.48 12.32
C ARG A 209 0.60 -12.95 12.46
N ARG A 210 -0.66 -13.31 12.20
CA ARG A 210 -1.21 -14.67 12.33
C ARG A 210 -1.61 -15.26 10.99
N LEU A 211 -2.08 -14.43 10.06
CA LEU A 211 -2.50 -14.80 8.72
C LEU A 211 -2.16 -13.67 7.75
N LEU A 212 -1.59 -14.00 6.60
CA LEU A 212 -1.42 -13.07 5.49
C LEU A 212 -2.79 -12.66 4.93
N ARG A 213 -2.95 -11.36 4.69
CA ARG A 213 -4.17 -10.79 4.10
C ARG A 213 -4.29 -11.03 2.60
N GLY A 214 -3.17 -11.30 1.93
CA GLY A 214 -3.11 -11.55 0.50
C GLY A 214 -1.68 -11.83 0.04
N TYR A 215 -1.48 -11.84 -1.28
CA TYR A 215 -0.19 -12.00 -1.95
C TYR A 215 -0.22 -11.22 -3.27
N SER A 216 0.96 -10.79 -3.73
CA SER A 216 1.11 -10.09 -5.02
C SER A 216 2.54 -10.17 -5.55
N TRP A 217 2.86 -9.37 -6.57
CA TRP A 217 4.18 -9.33 -7.22
C TRP A 217 5.31 -9.19 -6.19
N LEU A 218 5.18 -8.22 -5.30
CA LEU A 218 5.93 -8.19 -4.05
C LEU A 218 4.99 -8.57 -2.90
N THR A 219 5.47 -9.42 -2.01
CA THR A 219 4.81 -9.73 -0.74
C THR A 219 5.84 -9.68 0.40
N ILE A 220 5.50 -9.01 1.50
CA ILE A 220 6.26 -9.04 2.75
C ILE A 220 5.53 -9.94 3.74
N VAL A 221 6.20 -11.00 4.18
CA VAL A 221 5.67 -11.96 5.15
C VAL A 221 6.27 -11.66 6.53
N PRO A 222 5.47 -11.44 7.56
CA PRO A 222 6.01 -11.09 8.88
C PRO A 222 6.75 -12.27 9.50
N LYS A 223 7.70 -11.98 10.39
CA LYS A 223 8.60 -12.96 11.02
C LYS A 223 7.85 -14.11 11.72
N GLU A 224 6.67 -13.85 12.26
CA GLU A 224 5.80 -14.84 12.91
C GLU A 224 5.32 -15.95 11.97
N LEU A 225 5.26 -15.64 10.67
CA LEU A 225 4.80 -16.54 9.62
C LEU A 225 5.96 -17.14 8.81
N ALA A 226 7.16 -16.59 8.92
CA ALA A 226 8.34 -17.00 8.16
C ALA A 226 8.66 -18.50 8.30
N ALA A 227 8.63 -19.04 9.53
CA ALA A 227 8.88 -20.46 9.78
C ALA A 227 7.75 -21.36 9.23
N GLN A 228 6.51 -20.87 9.21
CA GLN A 228 5.35 -21.64 8.74
C GLN A 228 5.37 -21.84 7.22
N VAL A 229 6.03 -20.94 6.49
CA VAL A 229 6.31 -21.08 5.05
C VAL A 229 7.68 -21.72 4.75
N GLY A 230 8.33 -22.29 5.76
CA GLY A 230 9.61 -23.01 5.63
C GLY A 230 10.86 -22.12 5.56
N GLY A 231 10.71 -20.80 5.68
CA GLY A 231 11.81 -19.83 5.65
C GLY A 231 12.41 -19.57 4.25
N PRO A 232 13.45 -18.73 4.17
CA PRO A 232 13.99 -18.22 2.90
C PRO A 232 14.43 -19.32 1.92
N ALA A 233 15.13 -20.34 2.40
CA ALA A 233 15.67 -21.41 1.57
C ALA A 233 14.57 -22.29 0.96
N ALA A 234 13.53 -22.63 1.74
CA ALA A 234 12.39 -23.41 1.25
C ALA A 234 11.61 -22.62 0.19
N LEU A 235 11.34 -21.33 0.47
CA LEU A 235 10.66 -20.45 -0.49
C LEU A 235 11.45 -20.28 -1.79
N SER A 236 12.77 -20.13 -1.71
CA SER A 236 13.62 -20.05 -2.91
C SER A 236 13.53 -21.33 -3.76
N ALA A 237 13.46 -22.50 -3.12
CA ALA A 237 13.36 -23.79 -3.81
C ALA A 237 12.00 -24.02 -4.52
N THR A 238 10.95 -23.26 -4.18
CA THR A 238 9.65 -23.36 -4.85
C THR A 238 9.67 -22.88 -6.30
N GLY A 239 10.63 -22.01 -6.64
CA GLY A 239 10.64 -21.30 -7.92
C GLY A 239 9.45 -20.33 -8.11
N ALA A 240 8.75 -19.97 -7.03
CA ALA A 240 7.68 -18.97 -7.03
C ALA A 240 8.22 -17.53 -7.00
N PHE A 241 9.47 -17.35 -6.58
CA PHE A 241 10.09 -16.05 -6.34
C PHE A 241 11.45 -15.98 -7.02
N CYS A 242 11.71 -14.90 -7.76
CA CYS A 242 13.03 -14.60 -8.30
C CYS A 242 13.99 -14.07 -7.23
N ARG A 243 13.45 -13.50 -6.14
CA ARG A 243 14.22 -12.98 -5.02
C ARG A 243 13.50 -13.23 -3.71
N VAL A 244 14.25 -13.78 -2.75
CA VAL A 244 13.80 -14.07 -1.39
C VAL A 244 14.88 -13.58 -0.44
N ASP A 245 14.59 -12.52 0.31
CA ASP A 245 15.51 -11.97 1.32
C ASP A 245 14.85 -12.02 2.70
N GLU A 246 15.67 -12.17 3.75
CA GLU A 246 15.25 -11.93 5.13
C GLU A 246 15.59 -10.47 5.50
N LEU A 247 14.61 -9.73 6.00
CA LEU A 247 14.77 -8.37 6.51
C LEU A 247 15.39 -8.40 7.91
N PRO A 248 16.00 -7.30 8.40
CA PRO A 248 16.61 -7.26 9.74
C PRO A 248 15.67 -7.63 10.89
N GLY A 249 14.37 -7.38 10.74
CA GLY A 249 13.33 -7.77 11.70
C GLY A 249 12.93 -9.25 11.67
N GLY A 250 13.46 -10.05 10.74
CA GLY A 250 13.10 -11.46 10.52
C GLY A 250 11.90 -11.68 9.58
N ALA A 251 11.29 -10.60 9.10
CA ALA A 251 10.28 -10.67 8.03
C ALA A 251 10.92 -11.11 6.71
N LEU A 252 10.14 -11.72 5.82
CA LEU A 252 10.60 -12.16 4.50
C LEU A 252 10.15 -11.17 3.42
N TRP A 253 11.08 -10.81 2.55
CA TRP A 253 10.86 -10.01 1.35
C TRP A 253 10.81 -10.93 0.13
N LEU A 254 9.62 -11.06 -0.47
CA LEU A 254 9.36 -12.03 -1.54
C LEU A 254 8.96 -11.32 -2.83
N GLN A 255 9.82 -11.34 -3.83
CA GLN A 255 9.55 -10.79 -5.16
C GLN A 255 9.35 -11.94 -6.15
N ALA A 256 8.16 -12.01 -6.74
CA ALA A 256 7.73 -13.12 -7.60
C ALA A 256 8.52 -13.18 -8.93
N THR A 257 8.63 -12.04 -9.60
CA THR A 257 9.29 -11.88 -10.91
C THR A 257 10.18 -10.64 -10.90
N GLU A 258 11.18 -10.59 -11.79
CA GLU A 258 12.06 -9.42 -11.89
C GLU A 258 11.26 -8.15 -12.23
N ARG A 259 10.28 -8.29 -13.13
CA ARG A 259 9.41 -7.21 -13.59
C ARG A 259 7.97 -7.43 -13.15
N PHE A 260 7.28 -6.36 -12.77
CA PHE A 260 5.88 -6.37 -12.36
C PHE A 260 4.97 -6.92 -13.46
N GLU A 261 5.20 -6.51 -14.71
CA GLU A 261 4.42 -6.92 -15.88
C GLU A 261 4.50 -8.43 -16.17
N ASP A 262 5.54 -9.11 -15.70
CA ASP A 262 5.71 -10.57 -15.87
C ASP A 262 4.95 -11.38 -14.79
N TYR A 263 4.39 -10.71 -13.77
CA TYR A 263 3.65 -11.35 -12.69
C TYR A 263 2.25 -11.77 -13.15
N HIS A 264 2.15 -12.88 -13.88
CA HIS A 264 0.88 -13.41 -14.38
C HIS A 264 0.94 -14.93 -14.66
N GLY A 265 -0.23 -15.57 -14.80
CA GLY A 265 -0.31 -16.97 -15.19
C GLY A 265 0.28 -17.92 -14.14
N GLU A 266 1.13 -18.87 -14.55
CA GLU A 266 1.67 -19.92 -13.67
C GLU A 266 2.44 -19.38 -12.46
N ILE A 267 3.07 -18.20 -12.54
CA ILE A 267 3.80 -17.65 -11.41
C ILE A 267 2.86 -17.25 -10.27
N VAL A 268 1.66 -16.75 -10.58
CA VAL A 268 0.61 -16.43 -9.58
C VAL A 268 0.21 -17.71 -8.84
N THR A 269 0.05 -18.82 -9.56
CA THR A 269 -0.26 -20.12 -8.97
C THR A 269 0.85 -20.63 -8.06
N LYS A 270 2.12 -20.48 -8.46
CA LYS A 270 3.28 -20.85 -7.63
C LYS A 270 3.36 -20.01 -6.35
N VAL A 271 3.17 -18.69 -6.45
CA VAL A 271 3.15 -17.79 -5.29
C VAL A 271 2.02 -18.16 -4.32
N PHE A 272 0.82 -18.41 -4.85
CA PHE A 272 -0.30 -18.87 -4.04
C PHE A 272 0.04 -20.17 -3.30
N ALA A 273 0.50 -21.21 -4.00
CA ALA A 273 0.83 -22.49 -3.39
C ALA A 273 1.92 -22.36 -2.31
N ALA A 274 2.93 -21.52 -2.54
CA ALA A 274 4.00 -21.26 -1.58
C ALA A 274 3.51 -20.54 -0.31
N LEU A 275 2.50 -19.67 -0.43
CA LEU A 275 1.98 -18.85 0.68
C LEU A 275 0.68 -19.38 1.30
N ALA A 276 -0.01 -20.32 0.67
CA ALA A 276 -1.24 -20.94 1.16
C ALA A 276 -1.19 -21.39 2.64
N PRO A 277 -0.08 -21.95 3.16
CA PRO A 277 0.06 -22.29 4.59
C PRO A 277 -0.28 -21.18 5.58
N VAL A 278 -0.11 -19.93 5.18
CA VAL A 278 -0.27 -18.75 6.04
C VAL A 278 -1.30 -17.76 5.52
N LEU A 279 -1.94 -18.03 4.38
CA LEU A 279 -3.01 -17.19 3.87
C LEU A 279 -4.28 -17.35 4.69
N ARG A 280 -5.08 -16.28 4.74
CA ARG A 280 -6.43 -16.35 5.29
C ARG A 280 -7.28 -17.36 4.50
N PRO A 281 -8.06 -18.23 5.16
CA PRO A 281 -8.99 -19.12 4.47
C PRO A 281 -10.14 -18.35 3.81
N GLY A 282 -10.72 -18.95 2.78
CA GLY A 282 -11.83 -18.40 2.02
C GLY A 282 -11.62 -18.59 0.53
N LEU A 283 -12.71 -18.92 -0.17
CA LEU A 283 -12.78 -19.11 -1.61
C LEU A 283 -13.05 -17.74 -2.27
N PRO A 284 -12.06 -17.13 -2.93
CA PRO A 284 -12.30 -15.92 -3.69
C PRO A 284 -13.22 -16.22 -4.87
N VAL A 285 -13.99 -15.22 -5.29
CA VAL A 285 -14.84 -15.28 -6.48
C VAL A 285 -14.50 -14.14 -7.42
N GLU A 286 -14.63 -14.35 -8.73
CA GLU A 286 -14.39 -13.28 -9.70
C GLU A 286 -15.39 -12.14 -9.47
N THR A 287 -14.88 -10.93 -9.29
CA THR A 287 -15.71 -9.73 -9.14
C THR A 287 -15.90 -9.05 -10.48
N LEU A 288 -16.99 -8.30 -10.62
CA LEU A 288 -17.26 -7.56 -11.85
C LEU A 288 -16.19 -6.48 -12.04
N ARG A 289 -15.48 -6.56 -13.17
CA ARG A 289 -14.44 -5.61 -13.57
C ARG A 289 -15.00 -4.58 -14.55
N TYR A 290 -14.58 -3.33 -14.41
CA TYR A 290 -14.85 -2.32 -15.43
C TYR A 290 -13.94 -2.54 -16.66
N PRO A 291 -14.38 -2.16 -17.87
CA PRO A 291 -13.53 -2.26 -19.07
C PRO A 291 -12.18 -1.55 -18.86
N GLY A 292 -11.09 -2.30 -19.03
CA GLY A 292 -9.72 -1.81 -18.87
C GLY A 292 -9.13 -1.98 -17.46
N GLN A 293 -9.90 -2.45 -16.47
CA GLN A 293 -9.36 -2.81 -15.15
C GLN A 293 -8.51 -4.11 -15.27
N PRO A 294 -7.35 -4.18 -14.61
CA PRO A 294 -6.51 -5.37 -14.69
C PRO A 294 -7.21 -6.53 -13.98
N PRO A 295 -6.95 -7.79 -14.38
CA PRO A 295 -7.45 -8.94 -13.62
C PRO A 295 -6.93 -8.90 -12.19
N HIS A 296 -7.70 -9.45 -11.25
CA HIS A 296 -7.14 -9.84 -9.95
C HIS A 296 -6.12 -10.95 -10.20
N LEU A 297 -4.85 -10.67 -9.91
CA LEU A 297 -3.75 -11.64 -10.05
C LEU A 297 -3.78 -12.61 -8.87
N LEU A 298 -4.82 -13.45 -8.86
CA LEU A 298 -5.16 -14.41 -7.82
C LEU A 298 -5.45 -15.78 -8.41
N VAL A 299 -5.26 -16.81 -7.59
CA VAL A 299 -5.85 -18.14 -7.73
C VAL A 299 -7.21 -18.16 -7.02
N PHE A 300 -8.23 -18.69 -7.70
CA PHE A 300 -9.60 -18.83 -7.18
C PHE A 300 -9.81 -20.18 -6.47
N GLU A 301 -8.96 -20.43 -5.48
CA GLU A 301 -8.97 -21.62 -4.61
C GLU A 301 -8.95 -21.18 -3.13
N ASP A 302 -9.45 -22.03 -2.23
CA ASP A 302 -9.37 -21.76 -0.80
C ASP A 302 -8.01 -22.24 -0.26
N ALA A 303 -7.26 -21.33 0.38
CA ALA A 303 -5.98 -21.65 0.99
C ALA A 303 -6.08 -22.77 2.05
N ALA A 304 -7.24 -22.94 2.70
CA ALA A 304 -7.46 -23.99 3.68
C ALA A 304 -7.24 -25.40 3.10
N GLU A 305 -7.58 -25.61 1.82
CA GLU A 305 -7.47 -26.89 1.12
C GLU A 305 -6.02 -27.35 0.96
N HIS A 306 -5.06 -26.41 0.96
CA HIS A 306 -3.63 -26.68 0.80
C HIS A 306 -2.91 -26.96 2.12
N THR A 307 -3.57 -26.70 3.25
CA THR A 307 -2.98 -26.84 4.59
C THR A 307 -3.46 -28.08 5.34
N GLY A 308 -4.40 -28.83 4.76
CA GLY A 308 -5.09 -29.91 5.46
C GLY A 308 -5.96 -29.43 6.63
N ARG A 309 -6.24 -28.13 6.72
CA ARG A 309 -7.13 -27.50 7.74
C ARG A 309 -8.57 -27.36 7.22
N GLY A 310 -9.09 -28.42 6.59
CA GLY A 310 -10.49 -28.54 6.18
C GLY A 310 -11.41 -28.92 7.32
#